data_AF-A0A1S9PFR4-F1
#
_entry.id   AF-A0A1S9PFR4-F1
#
_cell.length_a   1.000
_cell.length_b   1.000
_cell.length_c   1.000
_cell.angle_alpha   90.00
_cell.angle_beta   90.00
_cell.angle_gamma   90.00
#
_symmetry.space_group_name_H-M   'P 1'
#
loop_
_entity.id
_entity.type
_entity.pdbx_description
1 polymer ?
#
loop_
_entity_poly.entity_id
_entity_poly.type
_entity_poly.pdbx_seq_one_letter_code
_entity_poly.pdbx_strand_id
1 'polypeptide(L)'
;MSANLAGAPMADIRKLIWYFYKPIFIWNAAFTLVCLGFISFYGPKVAGLVFFFKLIGFASTTYLQSYTAKNVYMYYRNAGYSIRRMYAYVYGIDLALYFALLTIYLRLK
;
A
#
# COMPACT_ATOMS: atom_id res chain seq x y z
N MET A 1 32.73 -33.50 13.17
CA MET A 1 32.36 -32.46 14.15
C MET A 1 31.24 -31.62 13.54
N SER A 2 29.98 -32.07 13.69
CA SER A 2 28.81 -31.41 13.12
C SER A 2 28.28 -30.37 14.10
N ALA A 3 28.51 -29.09 13.83
CA ALA A 3 27.90 -28.01 14.60
C ALA A 3 26.47 -27.76 14.08
N ASN A 4 25.52 -27.91 15.00
CA ASN A 4 24.10 -27.59 14.86
C ASN A 4 23.85 -26.26 14.13
N LEU A 5 23.16 -26.30 13.00
CA LEU A 5 22.51 -25.14 12.36
C LEU A 5 21.04 -24.99 12.80
N ALA A 6 20.70 -25.45 14.00
CA ALA A 6 19.39 -25.26 14.61
C ALA A 6 19.41 -23.97 15.44
N GLY A 7 19.01 -22.85 14.84
CA GLY A 7 18.90 -21.60 15.59
C GLY A 7 19.02 -20.30 14.79
N ALA A 8 18.87 -20.32 13.47
CA ALA A 8 18.53 -19.06 12.80
C ALA A 8 17.17 -18.62 13.35
N PRO A 9 17.03 -17.45 13.99
CA PRO A 9 15.71 -16.96 14.35
C PRO A 9 14.91 -16.96 13.06
N MET A 10 13.77 -17.65 13.03
CA MET A 10 12.79 -17.45 11.98
C MET A 10 12.47 -15.97 12.03
N ALA A 11 13.16 -15.17 11.21
CA ALA A 11 12.90 -13.76 11.06
C ALA A 11 11.42 -13.71 10.69
N ASP A 12 10.59 -13.32 11.66
CA ASP A 12 9.15 -13.49 11.58
C ASP A 12 8.67 -12.93 10.25
N ILE A 13 8.29 -13.82 9.33
CA ILE A 13 7.85 -13.43 7.99
C ILE A 13 6.72 -12.41 8.12
N ARG A 14 5.89 -12.52 9.16
CA ARG A 14 4.89 -11.51 9.57
C ARG A 14 5.48 -10.12 9.84
N LYS A 15 6.56 -10.01 10.62
CA LYS A 15 7.20 -8.72 10.92
C LYS A 15 7.77 -8.11 9.65
N LEU A 16 8.35 -8.94 8.77
CA LEU A 16 8.81 -8.48 7.47
C LEU A 16 7.64 -7.93 6.64
N ILE A 17 6.55 -8.72 6.49
CA ILE A 17 5.33 -8.33 5.77
C ILE A 17 4.79 -7.02 6.32
N TRP A 18 4.74 -6.88 7.63
CA TRP A 18 4.28 -5.68 8.30
C TRP A 18 5.16 -4.47 7.99
N TYR A 19 6.48 -4.61 8.00
CA TYR A 19 7.42 -3.54 7.61
C TYR A 19 7.26 -3.12 6.16
N PHE A 20 6.96 -4.05 5.26
CA PHE A 20 6.68 -3.73 3.86
C PHE A 20 5.32 -3.04 3.68
N TYR A 21 4.29 -3.52 4.40
CA TYR A 21 2.92 -3.01 4.28
C TYR A 21 2.73 -1.63 4.93
N LYS A 22 3.34 -1.40 6.10
CA LYS A 22 3.13 -0.19 6.90
C LYS A 22 3.39 1.12 6.14
N PRO A 23 4.53 1.33 5.46
CA PRO A 23 4.78 2.58 4.73
C PRO A 23 3.83 2.77 3.54
N ILE A 24 3.53 1.70 2.80
CA ILE A 24 2.61 1.74 1.66
C ILE A 24 1.20 2.10 2.13
N PHE A 25 0.76 1.50 3.23
CA PHE A 25 -0.54 1.78 3.82
C PHE A 25 -0.66 3.21 4.33
N ILE A 26 0.35 3.72 5.06
CA ILE A 26 0.36 5.11 5.54
C ILE A 26 0.34 6.10 4.37
N TRP A 27 1.14 5.85 3.34
CA TRP A 27 1.21 6.72 2.17
C TRP A 27 -0.11 6.74 1.39
N ASN A 28 -0.69 5.57 1.15
CA ASN A 28 -1.99 5.46 0.48
C ASN A 28 -3.13 6.06 1.30
N ALA A 29 -3.13 5.88 2.62
CA ALA A 29 -4.10 6.50 3.52
C ALA A 29 -4.00 8.03 3.51
N ALA A 30 -2.79 8.58 3.54
CA ALA A 30 -2.56 10.01 3.39
C ALA A 30 -3.09 10.53 2.05
N PHE A 31 -2.82 9.80 0.96
CA PHE A 31 -3.33 10.13 -0.38
C PHE A 31 -4.86 10.11 -0.43
N THR A 32 -5.50 9.13 0.20
CA THR A 32 -6.96 9.03 0.34
C THR A 32 -7.55 10.23 1.07
N LEU A 33 -6.94 10.67 2.17
CA LEU A 33 -7.38 11.84 2.92
C LEU A 33 -7.23 13.13 2.10
N VAL A 34 -6.11 13.30 1.38
CA VAL A 34 -5.93 14.46 0.49
C VAL A 34 -6.99 14.46 -0.60
N CYS A 35 -7.25 13.31 -1.23
CA CYS A 35 -8.29 13.17 -2.25
C CYS A 35 -9.67 13.56 -1.73
N LEU A 36 -10.07 13.03 -0.57
CA LEU A 36 -11.37 13.37 0.05
C LEU A 36 -11.44 14.85 0.46
N GLY A 37 -10.33 15.43 0.93
CA GLY A 37 -10.22 16.86 1.21
C GLY A 37 -10.48 17.70 -0.05
N PHE A 38 -9.82 17.37 -1.17
CA PHE A 38 -10.05 18.06 -2.45
C PHE A 38 -11.51 17.94 -2.93
N ILE A 39 -12.11 16.76 -2.83
CA ILE A 39 -13.53 16.56 -3.17
C ILE A 39 -14.43 17.40 -2.24
N SER A 40 -14.03 17.60 -0.99
CA SER A 40 -14.78 18.41 -0.03
C SER A 40 -14.79 19.90 -0.36
N PHE A 41 -13.65 20.45 -0.80
CA PHE A 41 -13.52 21.87 -1.15
C PHE A 41 -14.12 22.20 -2.53
N TYR A 42 -13.85 21.38 -3.55
CA TYR A 42 -14.25 21.65 -4.93
C TYR A 42 -15.56 20.96 -5.35
N GLY A 43 -16.11 20.11 -4.48
CA GLY A 43 -17.35 19.39 -4.69
C GLY A 43 -17.21 18.07 -5.45
N PRO A 44 -18.31 17.30 -5.60
CA PRO A 44 -18.28 15.96 -6.19
C PRO A 44 -17.94 15.95 -7.69
N LYS A 45 -18.06 17.09 -8.39
CA LYS A 45 -17.76 17.20 -9.82
C LYS A 45 -16.29 16.90 -10.15
N VAL A 46 -15.37 17.12 -9.21
CA VAL A 46 -13.93 16.80 -9.39
C VAL A 46 -13.57 15.37 -8.98
N ALA A 47 -14.53 14.55 -8.51
CA ALA A 47 -14.23 13.19 -8.04
C ALA A 47 -13.50 12.33 -9.08
N GLY A 48 -13.87 12.45 -10.36
CA GLY A 48 -13.19 11.73 -11.45
C GLY A 48 -11.74 12.17 -11.66
N LEU A 49 -11.46 13.47 -11.58
CA LEU A 49 -10.09 14.02 -11.70
C LEU A 49 -9.24 13.63 -10.48
N VAL A 50 -9.80 13.72 -9.28
CA VAL A 50 -9.13 13.30 -8.04
C VAL A 50 -8.83 11.80 -8.05
N PHE A 51 -9.73 10.98 -8.59
CA PHE A 51 -9.48 9.55 -8.78
C PHE A 51 -8.28 9.28 -9.70
N PHE A 52 -8.13 10.05 -10.79
CA PHE A 52 -6.96 9.95 -11.65
C PHE A 52 -5.65 10.28 -10.90
N PHE A 53 -5.66 11.34 -10.08
CA PHE A 53 -4.51 11.66 -9.21
C PHE A 53 -4.20 10.53 -8.22
N LYS A 54 -5.21 9.84 -7.71
CA LYS A 54 -5.02 8.69 -6.83
C LYS A 54 -4.31 7.53 -7.54
N LEU A 55 -4.63 7.27 -8.81
CA LEU A 55 -3.91 6.26 -9.62
C LEU A 55 -2.44 6.64 -9.84
N ILE A 56 -2.15 7.92 -10.09
CA ILE A 56 -0.78 8.43 -10.14
C ILE A 56 -0.07 8.24 -8.79
N GLY A 57 -0.80 8.44 -7.68
CA GLY A 57 -0.33 8.14 -6.33
C GLY A 57 0.10 6.68 -6.15
N PHE A 58 -0.62 5.71 -6.72
CA PHE A 58 -0.20 4.31 -6.68
C PHE A 58 1.07 4.03 -7.48
N ALA A 59 1.21 4.65 -8.65
CA ALA A 59 2.42 4.55 -9.46
C ALA A 59 3.64 5.14 -8.72
N SER A 60 3.49 6.30 -8.09
CA SER A 60 4.56 6.93 -7.30
C SER A 60 4.94 6.12 -6.07
N THR A 61 3.95 5.51 -5.39
CA THR A 61 4.20 4.63 -4.24
C THR A 61 4.93 3.35 -4.66
N THR A 62 4.57 2.77 -5.81
CA THR A 62 5.27 1.61 -6.37
C THR A 62 6.73 1.96 -6.66
N TYR A 63 6.97 3.12 -7.28
CA TYR A 63 8.30 3.58 -7.63
C TYR A 63 9.16 3.85 -6.39
N LEU A 64 8.62 4.59 -5.41
CA LEU A 64 9.31 4.90 -4.16
C LEU A 64 9.68 3.63 -3.39
N GLN A 65 8.74 2.70 -3.24
CA GLN A 65 9.00 1.44 -2.56
C GLN A 65 10.04 0.61 -3.31
N SER A 66 9.98 0.56 -4.65
CA SER A 66 10.95 -0.16 -5.48
C SER A 66 12.38 0.35 -5.30
N TYR A 67 12.53 1.65 -5.03
CA TYR A 67 13.81 2.29 -4.78
C TYR A 67 14.31 2.05 -3.35
N THR A 68 13.45 2.21 -2.34
CA THR A 68 13.83 2.14 -0.91
C THR A 68 13.96 0.71 -0.38
N ALA A 69 13.18 -0.24 -0.91
CA ALA A 69 13.06 -1.58 -0.32
C ALA A 69 13.83 -2.69 -1.08
N LYS A 70 14.85 -2.34 -1.90
CA LYS A 70 15.66 -3.30 -2.70
C LYS A 70 16.07 -4.57 -1.94
N ASN A 71 16.59 -4.42 -0.73
CA ASN A 71 17.05 -5.54 0.10
C ASN A 71 15.89 -6.41 0.59
N VAL A 72 14.77 -5.78 0.94
CA VAL A 72 13.55 -6.45 1.41
C VAL A 72 12.91 -7.28 0.28
N TYR A 73 12.96 -6.81 -0.98
CA TYR A 73 12.46 -7.57 -2.12
C TYR A 73 13.21 -8.88 -2.38
N MET A 74 14.53 -8.92 -2.10
CA MET A 74 15.29 -10.17 -2.25
C MET A 74 14.81 -11.25 -1.28
N TYR A 75 14.47 -10.87 -0.04
CA TYR A 75 13.93 -11.81 0.95
C TYR A 75 12.57 -12.39 0.52
N TYR A 76 11.67 -11.56 -0.01
CA TYR A 76 10.36 -12.05 -0.49
C TYR A 76 10.46 -12.96 -1.70
N ARG A 77 11.37 -12.66 -2.62
CA ARG A 77 11.61 -13.49 -3.80
C ARG A 77 12.19 -14.86 -3.40
N ASN A 78 13.11 -14.88 -2.44
CA ASN A 78 13.66 -16.13 -1.90
C ASN A 78 12.64 -16.94 -1.10
N ALA A 79 11.62 -16.29 -0.53
CA ALA A 79 10.51 -16.94 0.18
C ALA A 79 9.36 -17.40 -0.76
N GLY A 80 9.49 -17.25 -2.08
CA GLY A 80 8.49 -17.69 -3.06
C GLY A 80 7.26 -16.77 -3.20
N TYR A 81 7.25 -15.60 -2.55
CA TYR A 81 6.12 -14.67 -2.64
C TYR A 81 6.21 -13.80 -3.90
N SER A 82 5.11 -13.76 -4.66
CA SER A 82 5.01 -12.90 -5.83
C SER A 82 4.69 -11.45 -5.40
N ILE A 83 5.66 -10.56 -5.59
CA ILE A 83 5.58 -9.12 -5.27
C ILE A 83 4.34 -8.46 -5.90
N ARG A 84 4.00 -8.83 -7.15
CA ARG A 84 2.82 -8.31 -7.86
C ARG A 84 1.51 -8.54 -7.11
N ARG A 85 1.36 -9.71 -6.46
CA ARG A 85 0.15 -10.02 -5.67
C ARG A 85 0.08 -9.18 -4.40
N MET A 86 1.22 -8.94 -3.74
CA MET A 86 1.25 -8.07 -2.55
C MET A 86 0.78 -6.65 -2.88
N TYR A 87 1.29 -6.06 -3.97
CA TYR A 87 0.80 -4.76 -4.44
C TYR A 87 -0.69 -4.77 -4.79
N ALA A 88 -1.15 -5.79 -5.51
CA ALA A 88 -2.55 -5.92 -5.87
C ALA A 88 -3.47 -5.96 -4.63
N TYR A 89 -3.07 -6.67 -3.55
CA TYR A 89 -3.83 -6.68 -2.31
C TYR A 89 -3.82 -5.32 -1.60
N VAL A 90 -2.67 -4.65 -1.49
CA VAL A 90 -2.61 -3.33 -0.84
C VAL A 90 -3.46 -2.31 -1.60
N TYR A 91 -3.30 -2.24 -2.91
CA TYR A 91 -4.04 -1.28 -3.74
C TYR A 91 -5.53 -1.64 -3.84
N GLY A 92 -5.88 -2.92 -3.85
CA GLY A 92 -7.27 -3.36 -3.80
C GLY A 92 -7.97 -2.95 -2.51
N ILE A 93 -7.33 -3.17 -1.36
CA ILE A 93 -7.85 -2.75 -0.05
C ILE A 93 -7.97 -1.22 0.02
N ASP A 94 -6.95 -0.49 -0.44
CA ASP A 94 -6.96 0.97 -0.40
C ASP A 94 -8.03 1.57 -1.34
N LEU A 95 -8.22 1.01 -2.54
CA LEU A 95 -9.31 1.40 -3.43
C LEU A 95 -10.68 1.14 -2.81
N ALA A 96 -10.88 -0.05 -2.22
CA ALA A 96 -12.13 -0.37 -1.54
C ALA A 96 -12.41 0.61 -0.40
N LEU A 97 -11.39 0.96 0.39
CA LEU A 97 -11.49 1.93 1.47
C LEU A 97 -11.80 3.35 0.95
N TYR A 98 -11.17 3.77 -0.15
CA TYR A 98 -11.47 5.03 -0.82
C TYR A 98 -12.92 5.09 -1.32
N PHE A 99 -13.41 4.06 -2.00
CA PHE A 99 -14.79 4.02 -2.47
C PHE A 99 -15.79 3.98 -1.31
N ALA A 100 -15.49 3.25 -0.24
CA ALA A 100 -16.32 3.23 0.97
C ALA A 100 -16.42 4.63 1.58
N LEU A 101 -15.30 5.32 1.77
CA LEU A 101 -15.27 6.68 2.31
C LEU A 101 -15.95 7.70 1.38
N LEU A 102 -15.72 7.61 0.08
CA LEU A 102 -16.37 8.46 -0.90
C LEU A 102 -17.90 8.27 -0.88
N THR A 103 -18.36 7.03 -0.80
CA THR A 103 -19.79 6.72 -0.72
C THR A 103 -20.41 7.28 0.56
N ILE A 104 -19.73 7.13 1.70
CA ILE A 104 -20.17 7.71 2.97
C ILE A 104 -20.23 9.24 2.86
N TYR A 105 -19.21 9.88 2.30
CA TYR A 105 -19.15 11.33 2.09
C TYR A 105 -20.32 11.83 1.24
N LEU A 106 -20.61 11.16 0.12
CA LEU A 106 -21.72 11.52 -0.77
C LEU A 106 -23.11 11.28 -0.15
N ARG A 107 -23.23 10.36 0.82
CA ARG A 107 -24.48 10.09 1.53
C ARG A 107 -24.78 11.07 2.67
N LEU A 108 -23.73 11.64 3.27
CA LEU A 108 -23.84 12.60 4.38
C LEU A 108 -24.08 14.04 3.92
N LYS A 109 -23.96 14.31 2.61
CA LYS A 109 -24.11 15.63 2.00
C LYS A 109 -25.35 15.67 1.13
#